data_AF-A0A3A4USU9-F1
#
_entry.id   AF-A0A3A4USU9-F1
#
_cell.length_a   1.000
_cell.length_b   1.000
_cell.length_c   1.000
_cell.angle_alpha   90.00
_cell.angle_beta   90.00
_cell.angle_gamma   90.00
#
_symmetry.space_group_name_H-M   'P 1'
#
loop_
_entity.id
_entity.type
_entity.pdbx_description
1 polymer ?
#
loop_
_entity_poly.entity_id
_entity_poly.type
_entity_poly.pdbx_seq_one_letter_code
_entity_poly.pdbx_strand_id
1 'polypeptide(L)' 'MENPIREAILEALKSSEGMEIGELLALTKQFSPGDVRAEAWRMIDQGELELTSEERLLRLKNGSSRPASGAA' A
#
# COMPACT_ATOMS: atom_id res chain seq x y z
N MET A 1 17.16 5.03 2.51
CA MET A 1 16.95 4.35 1.23
C MET A 1 15.47 4.09 1.11
N GLU A 2 14.83 4.62 0.07
CA GLU A 2 13.41 4.36 -0.21
C GLU A 2 13.25 2.93 -0.76
N ASN A 3 12.17 2.24 -0.40
CA ASN A 3 11.91 0.87 -0.85
C ASN A 3 11.22 0.93 -2.23
N PRO A 4 11.82 0.42 -3.31
CA PRO A 4 11.27 0.55 -4.66
C PRO A 4 9.93 -0.19 -4.83
N ILE A 5 9.68 -1.24 -4.05
CA ILE A 5 8.40 -1.95 -4.05
C ILE A 5 7.30 -1.04 -3.48
N ARG A 6 7.63 -0.33 -2.40
CA ARG A 6 6.72 0.58 -1.71
C ARG A 6 6.29 1.73 -2.63
N GLU A 7 7.24 2.35 -3.30
CA GLU A 7 6.97 3.43 -4.26
C GLU A 7 6.05 2.95 -5.40
N ALA A 8 6.31 1.75 -5.94
CA ALA A 8 5.47 1.18 -6.99
C ALA A 8 4.05 0.87 -6.50
N ILE A 9 3.89 0.40 -5.27
CA ILE A 9 2.57 0.19 -4.65
C ILE A 9 1.84 1.53 -4.46
N LEU A 10 2.53 2.55 -3.94
CA LEU A 10 1.95 3.87 -3.74
C LEU A 10 1.51 4.50 -5.06
N GLU A 11 2.35 4.48 -6.09
CA GLU A 11 2.02 5.02 -7.42
C GLU A 11 0.86 4.27 -8.08
N ALA A 12 0.78 2.93 -7.90
CA ALA A 12 -0.35 2.15 -8.39
C ALA A 12 -1.67 2.53 -7.71
N LEU A 13 -1.65 2.79 -6.40
CA LEU A 13 -2.85 3.12 -5.62
C LEU A 13 -3.20 4.62 -5.64
N LYS A 14 -2.26 5.50 -6.01
CA LYS A 14 -2.44 6.96 -6.05
C LYS A 14 -3.55 7.43 -6.98
N SER A 15 -3.78 6.68 -8.06
CA SER A 15 -4.79 7.01 -9.07
C SER A 15 -6.06 6.18 -8.93
N SER A 16 -6.17 5.36 -7.89
CA SER A 16 -7.30 4.44 -7.69
C SER A 16 -8.00 4.71 -6.36
N GLU A 17 -9.33 4.74 -6.38
CA GLU A 17 -10.15 4.74 -5.16
C GLU A 17 -10.07 3.40 -4.42
N GLY A 18 -9.48 2.36 -5.03
CA GLY A 18 -9.18 1.07 -4.42
C GLY A 18 -8.84 0.03 -5.47
N MET A 19 -7.92 -0.88 -5.15
CA MET A 19 -7.38 -1.83 -6.11
C MET A 19 -7.28 -3.23 -5.51
N GLU A 20 -7.67 -4.24 -6.27
CA GLU A 20 -7.46 -5.63 -5.86
C GLU A 20 -5.96 -5.96 -5.80
N ILE A 21 -5.58 -6.85 -4.87
CA ILE A 21 -4.20 -7.33 -4.79
C ILE A 21 -3.74 -8.02 -6.10
N GLY A 22 -4.66 -8.62 -6.86
CA GLY A 22 -4.36 -9.20 -8.17
C GLY A 22 -3.94 -8.16 -9.20
N GLU A 23 -4.65 -7.04 -9.25
CA GLU A 23 -4.33 -5.91 -10.13
C GLU A 23 -3.02 -5.22 -9.71
N LEU A 24 -2.82 -5.04 -8.40
CA LEU A 24 -1.57 -4.50 -7.87
C LEU A 24 -0.37 -5.34 -8.32
N LEU A 25 -0.48 -6.67 -8.24
CA LEU A 25 0.56 -7.59 -8.70
C LEU A 25 0.79 -7.53 -10.21
N ALA A 26 -0.26 -7.28 -11.00
CA ALA A 26 -0.14 -7.10 -12.45
C ALA A 26 0.62 -5.80 -12.81
N LEU A 27 0.38 -4.72 -12.07
CA LEU A 27 1.05 -3.43 -12.24
C LEU A 27 2.49 -3.44 -11.71
N THR A 28 2.75 -4.22 -10.66
CA THR A 28 4.07 -4.36 -10.03
C THR A 28 4.85 -5.60 -10.51
N LYS A 29 4.55 -6.10 -11.72
CA LYS A 29 5.13 -7.34 -12.32
C LYS A 29 6.65 -7.41 -12.38
N GLN A 30 7.34 -6.29 -12.22
CA GLN A 30 8.80 -6.19 -12.16
C GLN A 30 9.38 -6.68 -10.81
N PHE A 31 8.54 -6.83 -9.79
CA PHE A 31 8.90 -7.37 -8.48
C PHE A 31 8.31 -8.75 -8.26
N SER A 32 8.92 -9.52 -7.35
CA SER A 32 8.37 -10.82 -6.97
C SER A 32 6.99 -10.63 -6.30
N PRO A 33 5.96 -11.42 -6.66
CA PRO A 33 4.66 -11.32 -6.02
C PRO A 33 4.68 -11.49 -4.50
N GLY A 34 5.61 -12.30 -3.98
CA GLY A 34 5.82 -12.47 -2.54
C GLY A 34 6.28 -11.19 -1.85
N ASP A 35 7.24 -10.48 -2.45
CA ASP A 35 7.80 -9.25 -1.89
C ASP A 35 6.79 -8.11 -1.94
N VAL A 36 6.02 -8.00 -3.02
CA VAL A 36 4.92 -7.02 -3.14
C VAL A 36 3.85 -7.27 -2.09
N ARG A 37 3.44 -8.54 -1.89
CA ARG A 37 2.46 -8.88 -0.84
C ARG A 37 3.00 -8.55 0.54
N ALA A 38 4.25 -8.92 0.83
CA ALA A 38 4.86 -8.65 2.12
C ALA A 38 4.93 -7.13 2.42
N GLU A 39 5.34 -6.32 1.44
CA GLU A 39 5.39 -4.87 1.62
C GLU A 39 3.99 -4.26 1.73
N ALA A 40 3.01 -4.70 0.94
CA ALA A 40 1.63 -4.23 1.06
C ALA A 40 1.05 -4.51 2.45
N TRP A 41 1.26 -5.71 3.00
CA TRP A 41 0.87 -6.03 4.38
C TRP A 41 1.61 -5.19 5.41
N ARG A 42 2.90 -4.92 5.20
CA ARG A 42 3.69 -4.03 6.06
C ARG A 42 3.14 -2.61 6.06
N MET A 43 2.72 -2.10 4.91
CA MET A 43 2.10 -0.77 4.80
C MET A 43 0.71 -0.72 5.44
N ILE A 44 -0.04 -1.81 5.42
CA ILE A 44 -1.30 -1.94 6.19
C ILE A 44 -1.01 -1.85 7.70
N ASP A 45 -0.03 -2.60 8.18
CA ASP A 45 0.38 -2.59 9.60
C ASP A 45 0.89 -1.20 10.04
N GLN A 46 1.57 -0.49 9.15
CA GLN A 46 2.00 0.91 9.36
C GLN A 46 0.86 1.93 9.26
N GLY A 47 -0.34 1.50 8.89
CA GLY A 47 -1.52 2.35 8.76
C GLY A 47 -1.53 3.25 7.52
N GLU A 48 -0.69 2.97 6.52
CA GLU A 48 -0.64 3.71 5.26
C GLU A 48 -1.62 3.17 4.23
N LEU A 49 -1.84 1.85 4.25
CA LEU A 49 -2.86 1.18 3.46
C LEU A 49 -3.98 0.67 4.36
N GLU A 50 -5.15 0.54 3.77
CA GLU A 50 -6.25 -0.22 4.36
C GLU A 50 -6.74 -1.29 3.39
N LEU A 51 -7.15 -2.43 3.94
CA LEU A 51 -7.81 -3.49 3.21
C LEU A 51 -9.27 -3.51 3.61
N THR A 52 -10.17 -3.17 2.68
CA THR A 52 -11.60 -3.22 2.96
C THR A 52 -12.08 -4.67 2.92
N SER A 53 -12.78 -5.10 3.97
CA SER A 53 -13.22 -6.51 4.10
C SER A 53 -14.36 -6.87 3.14
N GLU A 54 -15.16 -5.88 2.75
CA GLU A 54 -16.33 -6.06 1.88
C GLU A 54 -15.94 -6.27 0.41
N GLU A 55 -14.90 -5.58 -0.06
CA GLU A 55 -14.50 -5.57 -1.47
C GLU A 55 -13.11 -6.19 -1.70
N ARG A 56 -12.36 -6.52 -0.64
CA ARG A 56 -10.96 -6.99 -0.70
C ARG A 56 -10.04 -6.05 -1.49
N LEU A 57 -10.34 -4.76 -1.44
CA LEU A 57 -9.59 -3.71 -2.11
C LEU A 57 -8.56 -3.10 -1.16
N LEU A 58 -7.35 -2.88 -1.69
CA LEU A 58 -6.31 -2.08 -1.09
C LEU A 58 -6.56 -0.62 -1.43
N ARG A 59 -6.55 0.24 -0.42
CA ARG A 59 -6.72 1.69 -0.57
C ARG A 59 -5.60 2.42 0.16
N LEU A 60 -5.19 3.56 -0.38
CA LEU A 60 -4.38 4.51 0.38
C LEU A 60 -5.26 5.08 1.48
N LYS A 61 -4.78 5.02 2.72
CA LYS A 61 -5.42 5.76 3.79
C LYS A 61 -5.12 7.24 3.56
N ASN A 62 -6.08 7.98 3.01
CA ASN A 62 -6.02 9.43 2.84
C ASN A 62 -6.00 10.10 4.22
N GLY A 63 -4.81 10.14 4.82
CA GLY A 63 -4.59 10.56 6.21
C GLY A 63 -3.19 10.27 6.76
N SER A 64 -2.21 9.90 5.93
CA SER A 64 -0.79 9.89 6.33
C SER A 64 -0.14 11.27 6.24
N SER A 65 -0.88 12.33 6.57
CA SER A 65 -0.27 13.44 7.29
C SER A 65 -0.11 12.97 8.74
N ARG A 66 1.01 12.32 9.03
CA ARG A 66 1.45 12.18 10.42
C ARG A 66 1.86 13.59 10.86
N PRO A 67 1.13 14.35 11.70
CA PRO A 67 1.90 15.12 12.66
C PRO A 67 2.62 14.05 13.46
N ALA A 68 3.95 14.14 13.54
CA ALA A 68 4.70 13.39 14.53
C ALA A 68 3.98 13.63 15.87
N SER A 69 3.19 12.66 16.34
CA SER A 69 2.55 12.74 17.64
C SER A 69 3.67 12.96 18.63
N GLY A 70 3.55 14.06 19.36
CA GLY A 70 4.50 14.46 20.39
C GLY A 70 4.86 13.29 21.28
N ALA A 71 6.15 13.16 21.53
CA ALA A 71 6.63 12.49 22.72
C ALA A 71 5.98 13.19 23.93
N ALA A 72 5.12 12.47 24.62
CA ALA A 72 4.74 12.74 26.00
C ALA A 72 5.79 12.12 26.93
#